data_AF-A0A109K4E2-F1
#
_entry.id   AF-A0A109K4E2-F1
#
_cell.length_a   1.000
_cell.length_b   1.000
_cell.length_c   1.000
_cell.angle_alpha   90.00
_cell.angle_beta   90.00
_cell.angle_gamma   90.00
#
_symmetry.space_group_name_H-M   'P 1'
#
loop_
_entity.id
_entity.type
_entity.pdbx_description
1 polymer ?
#
loop_
_entity_poly.entity_id
_entity_poly.type
_entity_poly.pdbx_seq_one_letter_code
_entity_poly.pdbx_strand_id
1 'polypeptide(L)'
;MFDDDVRALRTALEGVSKDYKQQDPQPTLLGGGPSAGAVAKLEATIERCHAYRAIAGKVLFSGGSGPIIDSHGLAVRLFDKGVHLADDVEGAVSWLMRLMTTRETTGLFKAAFWGLPVDGDVPLARQTRLMSFDALSDSHMKRIILDRAHPCYDGSQWLLQTYYDRPTAAFVETLPGFPYIRGDAAAFEVMNGAMWKVDELSILLQATCVGNPVAVALLVRIRGRRSRMGRMGEQPHVAAARDPSIR
;
A
#
# COMPACT_ATOMS: atom_id res chain seq x y z
N MET A 1 17.86 -9.30 -18.08
CA MET A 1 18.15 -7.87 -18.37
C MET A 1 18.30 -7.05 -17.10
N PHE A 2 17.54 -7.34 -16.03
CA PHE A 2 17.69 -6.64 -14.75
C PHE A 2 18.59 -7.37 -13.74
N ASP A 3 19.20 -8.49 -14.11
CA ASP A 3 19.99 -9.32 -13.19
C ASP A 3 21.27 -8.61 -12.71
N ASP A 4 21.85 -7.76 -13.58
CA ASP A 4 22.99 -6.93 -13.21
C ASP A 4 22.57 -5.75 -12.31
N ASP A 5 21.40 -5.14 -12.54
CA ASP A 5 20.81 -4.12 -11.65
C ASP A 5 20.58 -4.71 -10.24
N VAL A 6 19.96 -5.90 -10.17
CA VAL A 6 19.70 -6.62 -8.92
C VAL A 6 21.01 -6.91 -8.19
N ARG A 7 22.01 -7.46 -8.90
CA ARG A 7 23.31 -7.80 -8.31
C ARG A 7 24.01 -6.54 -7.78
N ALA A 8 24.01 -5.44 -8.54
CA ALA A 8 24.62 -4.19 -8.14
C ALA A 8 23.96 -3.60 -6.89
N LEU A 9 22.62 -3.55 -6.86
CA LEU A 9 21.86 -3.03 -5.72
C LEU A 9 22.09 -3.88 -4.46
N ARG A 10 22.09 -5.20 -4.59
CA ARG A 10 22.36 -6.10 -3.47
C ARG A 10 23.76 -5.88 -2.91
N THR A 11 24.79 -5.93 -3.75
CA THR A 11 26.18 -5.72 -3.32
C THR A 11 26.36 -4.36 -2.63
N ALA A 12 25.73 -3.31 -3.15
CA ALA A 12 25.78 -1.99 -2.54
C ALA A 12 25.10 -1.97 -1.16
N LEU A 13 23.91 -2.56 -1.04
CA LEU A 13 23.13 -2.60 0.19
C LEU A 13 23.75 -3.50 1.27
N GLU A 14 24.32 -4.64 0.89
CA GLU A 14 25.09 -5.50 1.80
C GLU A 14 26.33 -4.78 2.34
N GLY A 15 27.04 -4.06 1.46
CA GLY A 15 28.18 -3.25 1.87
C GLY A 15 27.77 -2.17 2.88
N VAL A 16 26.69 -1.44 2.59
CA VAL A 16 26.16 -0.41 3.50
C VAL A 16 25.65 -1.02 4.81
N SER A 17 24.98 -2.17 4.76
CA SER A 17 24.51 -2.88 5.96
C SER A 17 25.68 -3.28 6.87
N LYS A 18 26.76 -3.81 6.28
CA LYS A 18 27.97 -4.16 7.01
C LYS A 18 28.64 -2.94 7.64
N ASP A 19 28.81 -1.86 6.87
CA ASP A 19 29.40 -0.61 7.35
C ASP A 19 28.57 -0.02 8.50
N TYR A 20 27.23 -0.03 8.37
CA TYR A 20 26.31 0.45 9.41
C TYR A 20 26.38 -0.39 10.70
N LYS A 21 26.40 -1.73 10.58
CA LYS A 21 26.54 -2.63 11.73
C LYS A 21 27.89 -2.48 12.44
N GLN A 22 28.95 -2.15 11.70
CA GLN A 22 30.29 -1.90 12.25
C GLN A 22 30.43 -0.55 12.94
N GLN A 23 29.61 0.44 12.56
CA GLN A 23 29.61 1.77 13.18
C GLN A 23 28.94 1.81 14.56
N ASP A 24 28.40 0.68 15.05
CA ASP A 24 27.70 0.51 16.33
C ASP A 24 26.85 1.74 16.69
N PRO A 25 25.72 1.96 15.97
CA PRO A 25 24.92 3.15 16.17
C PRO A 25 24.42 3.18 17.62
N GLN A 26 25.05 4.03 18.43
CA GLN A 26 24.60 4.35 19.78
C GLN A 26 23.09 4.58 19.72
N PRO A 27 22.28 3.84 20.49
CA PRO A 27 20.83 3.98 20.45
C PRO A 27 20.47 5.36 21.00
N THR A 28 20.36 6.34 20.11
CA THR A 28 19.78 7.64 20.44
C THR A 28 18.26 7.51 20.38
N LEU A 29 17.56 8.36 21.15
CA LEU A 29 16.10 8.47 21.10
C LEU A 29 15.56 8.80 19.69
N LEU A 30 16.43 9.29 18.79
CA LEU A 30 16.10 9.65 17.41
C LEU A 30 16.46 8.54 16.39
N GLY A 31 17.10 7.45 16.83
CA GLY A 31 17.65 6.42 15.96
C GLY A 31 18.84 6.92 15.13
N GLY A 32 19.74 6.00 14.74
CA GLY A 32 20.79 6.29 13.76
C GLY A 32 20.25 6.08 12.35
N GLY A 33 19.94 7.15 11.63
CA GLY A 33 19.64 7.10 10.20
C GLY A 33 20.87 6.69 9.37
N PRO A 34 20.72 6.41 8.06
CA PRO A 34 21.86 6.13 7.20
C PRO A 34 22.82 7.31 7.18
N SER A 35 24.13 7.03 7.23
CA SER A 35 25.14 8.08 7.02
C SER A 35 25.03 8.66 5.62
N ALA A 36 25.40 9.94 5.45
CA ALA A 36 25.37 10.59 4.13
C ALA A 36 26.17 9.80 3.06
N GLY A 37 27.29 9.18 3.46
CA GLY A 37 28.08 8.31 2.58
C GLY A 37 27.37 7.02 2.19
N ALA A 38 26.62 6.40 3.12
CA ALA A 38 25.80 5.22 2.83
C ALA A 38 24.68 5.55 1.83
N VAL A 39 23.99 6.67 2.01
CA VAL A 39 22.96 7.14 1.09
C VAL A 39 23.56 7.43 -0.29
N ALA A 40 24.67 8.18 -0.36
CA ALA A 40 25.33 8.51 -1.63
C ALA A 40 25.78 7.27 -2.42
N LYS A 41 26.26 6.22 -1.74
CA LYS A 41 26.65 4.96 -2.39
C LYS A 41 25.46 4.23 -3.01
N LEU A 42 24.33 4.19 -2.30
CA LEU A 42 23.09 3.60 -2.81
C LEU A 42 22.51 4.44 -3.95
N GLU A 43 22.50 5.76 -3.81
CA GLU A 43 22.03 6.72 -4.81
C GLU A 43 22.79 6.55 -6.13
N ALA A 44 24.13 6.57 -6.10
CA ALA A 44 24.96 6.35 -7.28
C ALA A 44 24.75 4.96 -7.91
N THR A 45 24.40 3.95 -7.11
CA THR A 45 24.08 2.61 -7.63
C THR A 45 22.73 2.60 -8.33
N ILE A 46 21.72 3.26 -7.75
CA ILE A 46 20.38 3.42 -8.32
C ILE A 46 20.44 4.17 -9.66
N GLU A 47 21.24 5.24 -9.76
CA GLU A 47 21.41 6.02 -11.01
C GLU A 47 21.98 5.22 -12.19
N ARG A 48 22.76 4.17 -11.88
CA ARG A 48 23.33 3.26 -12.87
C ARG A 48 22.34 2.19 -13.32
N CYS A 49 21.30 1.91 -12.53
CA CYS A 49 20.33 0.87 -12.85
C CYS A 49 19.51 1.25 -14.09
N HIS A 50 19.39 0.31 -15.03
CA HIS A 50 18.57 0.49 -16.23
C HIS A 50 17.10 0.70 -15.88
N ALA A 51 16.59 -0.05 -14.90
CA ALA A 51 15.20 0.07 -14.44
C ALA A 51 14.87 1.47 -13.90
N TYR A 52 15.81 2.11 -13.20
CA TYR A 52 15.64 3.46 -12.65
C TYR A 52 15.61 4.52 -13.75
N ARG A 53 16.52 4.46 -14.72
CA ARG A 53 16.58 5.44 -15.83
C ARG A 53 15.29 5.51 -16.64
N ALA A 54 14.54 4.40 -16.72
CA ALA A 54 13.25 4.36 -17.37
C ALA A 54 12.14 5.13 -16.63
N ILE A 55 12.35 5.51 -15.37
CA ILE A 55 11.37 6.20 -14.52
C ILE A 55 11.88 7.46 -13.82
N ALA A 56 13.18 7.76 -13.92
CA ALA A 56 13.76 8.95 -13.33
C ALA A 56 12.98 10.20 -13.77
N GLY A 57 12.64 11.06 -12.81
CA GLY A 57 11.87 12.28 -13.06
C GLY A 57 10.36 12.07 -13.29
N LYS A 58 9.87 10.82 -13.31
CA LYS A 58 8.42 10.55 -13.38
C LYS A 58 7.78 10.69 -12.01
N VAL A 59 6.47 10.87 -11.99
CA VAL A 59 5.70 10.97 -10.75
C VAL A 59 5.31 9.57 -10.28
N LEU A 60 5.64 9.28 -9.02
CA LEU A 60 5.07 8.16 -8.30
C LEU A 60 3.74 8.60 -7.72
N PHE A 61 2.64 7.94 -8.06
CA PHE A 61 1.40 8.23 -7.35
C PHE A 61 1.46 7.64 -5.93
N SER A 62 1.55 8.51 -4.93
CA SER A 62 1.27 8.21 -3.52
C SER A 62 0.22 9.18 -3.02
N GLY A 63 -0.92 8.65 -2.55
CA GLY A 63 -2.15 9.40 -2.23
C GLY A 63 -1.95 10.61 -1.30
N GLY A 64 -1.58 11.74 -1.91
CA GLY A 64 -1.41 13.03 -1.24
C GLY A 64 -0.33 13.94 -1.86
N SER A 65 0.75 13.40 -2.44
CA SER A 65 1.90 14.25 -2.82
C SER A 65 2.53 14.01 -4.19
N GLY A 66 2.21 12.89 -4.87
CA GLY A 66 2.75 12.61 -6.20
C GLY A 66 4.25 12.91 -6.36
N PRO A 67 5.14 12.43 -5.46
CA PRO A 67 6.52 12.85 -5.48
C PRO A 67 7.19 12.45 -6.80
N ILE A 68 8.06 13.34 -7.28
CA ILE A 68 8.97 13.03 -8.37
C ILE A 68 9.90 11.91 -7.88
N ILE A 69 10.09 10.89 -8.72
CA ILE A 69 11.00 9.79 -8.41
C ILE A 69 12.43 10.27 -8.64
N ASP A 70 13.18 10.37 -7.56
CA ASP A 70 14.61 10.63 -7.54
C ASP A 70 15.38 9.50 -6.84
N SER A 71 16.67 9.40 -7.16
CA SER A 71 17.58 8.36 -6.68
C SER A 71 17.84 8.47 -5.18
N HIS A 72 17.86 9.69 -4.65
CA HIS A 72 18.11 9.98 -3.25
C HIS A 72 16.99 9.45 -2.34
N GLY A 73 15.74 9.81 -2.63
CA GLY A 73 14.56 9.36 -1.89
C GLY A 73 14.37 7.84 -1.97
N LEU A 74 14.72 7.22 -3.11
CA LEU A 74 14.75 5.77 -3.24
C LEU A 74 15.88 5.12 -2.42
N ALA A 75 17.07 5.74 -2.36
CA ALA A 75 18.20 5.25 -1.58
C ALA A 75 17.89 5.20 -0.08
N VAL A 76 17.29 6.27 0.48
CA VAL A 76 16.87 6.31 1.88
C VAL A 76 15.85 5.20 2.16
N ARG A 77 14.81 5.05 1.32
CA ARG A 77 13.80 4.00 1.50
C ARG A 77 14.35 2.59 1.34
N LEU A 78 15.33 2.39 0.45
CA LEU A 78 16.00 1.12 0.26
C LEU A 78 16.81 0.75 1.52
N PHE A 79 17.53 1.71 2.09
CA PHE A 79 18.23 1.53 3.35
C PHE A 79 17.27 1.18 4.49
N ASP A 80 16.19 1.96 4.65
CA ASP A 80 15.22 1.71 5.72
C ASP A 80 14.64 0.30 5.64
N LYS A 81 14.31 -0.15 4.43
CA LYS A 81 13.75 -1.49 4.22
C LYS A 81 14.77 -2.61 4.39
N GLY A 82 15.98 -2.43 3.89
CA GLY A 82 16.97 -3.51 3.85
C GLY A 82 17.84 -3.61 5.09
N VAL A 83 17.98 -2.53 5.86
CA VAL A 83 18.93 -2.44 6.96
C VAL A 83 18.24 -2.03 8.25
N HIS A 84 17.50 -0.91 8.24
CA HIS A 84 17.01 -0.31 9.49
C HIS A 84 15.77 -1.01 10.08
N LEU A 85 14.77 -1.33 9.25
CA LEU A 85 13.45 -1.78 9.73
C LEU A 85 13.25 -3.30 9.66
N ALA A 86 13.83 -3.97 8.66
CA ALA A 86 13.54 -5.39 8.42
C ALA A 86 14.77 -6.30 8.36
N ASP A 87 15.98 -5.73 8.27
CA ASP A 87 17.23 -6.47 8.01
C ASP A 87 17.09 -7.50 6.86
N ASP A 88 16.35 -7.12 5.81
CA ASP A 88 15.99 -7.97 4.68
C ASP A 88 16.47 -7.34 3.36
N VAL A 89 17.75 -7.54 3.07
CA VAL A 89 18.41 -7.02 1.84
C VAL A 89 17.70 -7.51 0.58
N GLU A 90 17.45 -8.82 0.47
CA GLU A 90 16.86 -9.43 -0.73
C GLU A 90 15.42 -8.95 -0.94
N GLY A 91 14.62 -8.87 0.13
CA GLY A 91 13.27 -8.32 0.08
C GLY A 91 13.25 -6.83 -0.27
N ALA A 92 14.22 -6.04 0.22
CA ALA A 92 14.34 -4.62 -0.11
C ALA A 92 14.73 -4.39 -1.57
N VAL A 93 15.71 -5.13 -2.10
CA VAL A 93 16.10 -5.06 -3.52
C VAL A 93 14.94 -5.53 -4.40
N SER A 94 14.30 -6.66 -4.06
CA SER A 94 13.13 -7.17 -4.78
C SER A 94 11.97 -6.18 -4.78
N TRP A 95 11.75 -5.48 -3.67
CA TRP A 95 10.76 -4.41 -3.57
C TRP A 95 11.10 -3.25 -4.51
N LEU A 96 12.34 -2.76 -4.48
CA LEU A 96 12.75 -1.63 -5.29
C LEU A 96 12.67 -1.97 -6.77
N MET A 97 13.16 -3.13 -7.19
CA MET A 97 13.07 -3.59 -8.58
C MET A 97 11.61 -3.71 -9.03
N ARG A 98 10.72 -4.23 -8.18
CA ARG A 98 9.29 -4.28 -8.48
C ARG A 98 8.72 -2.87 -8.65
N LEU A 99 9.05 -1.94 -7.77
CA LEU A 99 8.62 -0.55 -7.88
C LEU A 99 9.09 0.04 -9.21
N MET A 100 10.37 -0.12 -9.55
CA MET A 100 10.96 0.49 -10.75
C MET A 100 10.45 -0.11 -12.07
N THR A 101 9.95 -1.34 -12.04
CA THR A 101 9.43 -2.05 -13.22
C THR A 101 7.92 -1.99 -13.34
N THR A 102 7.19 -1.70 -12.26
CA THR A 102 5.72 -1.60 -12.30
C THR A 102 5.31 -0.29 -12.95
N ARG A 103 4.62 -0.38 -14.10
CA ARG A 103 3.99 0.77 -14.78
C ARG A 103 2.53 0.90 -14.43
N GLU A 104 1.84 -0.24 -14.41
CA GLU A 104 0.43 -0.37 -14.08
C GLU A 104 0.24 -1.42 -12.99
N THR A 105 -0.78 -1.22 -12.16
CA THR A 105 -1.19 -2.17 -11.12
C THR A 105 -2.71 -2.26 -11.04
N THR A 106 -3.23 -3.24 -10.32
CA THR A 106 -4.62 -3.20 -9.89
C THR A 106 -4.71 -2.32 -8.65
N GLY A 107 -5.27 -1.12 -8.81
CA GLY A 107 -5.56 -0.20 -7.72
C GLY A 107 -6.76 -0.66 -6.91
N LEU A 108 -6.83 -0.24 -5.64
CA LEU A 108 -8.00 -0.41 -4.80
C LEU A 108 -8.37 0.93 -4.17
N PHE A 109 -9.46 1.50 -4.65
CA PHE A 109 -10.00 2.71 -4.07
C PHE A 109 -11.01 2.33 -2.99
N LYS A 110 -10.98 3.05 -1.86
CA LYS A 110 -11.92 2.88 -0.76
C LYS A 110 -12.46 4.24 -0.32
N ALA A 111 -13.71 4.33 0.06
CA ALA A 111 -14.25 5.50 0.75
C ALA A 111 -15.09 5.01 1.92
N ALA A 112 -14.93 5.65 3.07
CA ALA A 112 -15.70 5.34 4.27
C ALA A 112 -16.98 6.20 4.29
N PHE A 113 -18.07 5.60 4.75
CA PHE A 113 -19.39 6.22 4.85
C PHE A 113 -19.88 6.15 6.29
N TRP A 114 -20.45 7.27 6.74
CA TRP A 114 -21.10 7.44 8.03
C TRP A 114 -22.61 7.58 7.82
N GLY A 115 -23.39 7.09 8.79
CA GLY A 115 -24.85 7.18 8.78
C GLY A 115 -25.52 6.24 7.78
N LEU A 116 -24.77 5.33 7.15
CA LEU A 116 -25.27 4.38 6.16
C LEU A 116 -25.12 2.95 6.71
N PRO A 117 -26.18 2.35 7.26
CA PRO A 117 -26.14 0.96 7.68
C PRO A 117 -26.06 0.06 6.45
N VAL A 118 -25.12 -0.89 6.47
CA VAL A 118 -24.93 -1.86 5.40
C VAL A 118 -24.69 -3.23 6.03
N ASP A 119 -25.67 -4.11 5.92
CA ASP A 119 -25.67 -5.42 6.57
C ASP A 119 -24.85 -6.49 5.81
N GLY A 120 -24.27 -6.16 4.65
CA GLY A 120 -23.55 -7.12 3.80
C GLY A 120 -22.77 -6.51 2.63
N ASP A 121 -22.26 -7.35 1.73
CA ASP A 121 -21.62 -6.90 0.48
C ASP A 121 -22.69 -6.66 -0.59
N VAL A 122 -22.86 -5.40 -0.98
CA VAL A 122 -23.83 -4.92 -1.98
C VAL A 122 -23.07 -4.58 -3.26
N PRO A 123 -23.17 -5.41 -4.32
CA PRO A 123 -22.53 -5.10 -5.60
C PRO A 123 -23.28 -3.94 -6.28
N LEU A 124 -22.55 -2.85 -6.56
CA LEU A 124 -23.09 -1.70 -7.30
C LEU A 124 -22.77 -1.82 -8.80
N ALA A 125 -21.60 -2.35 -9.13
CA ALA A 125 -21.16 -2.65 -10.49
C ALA A 125 -20.12 -3.77 -10.48
N ARG A 126 -19.64 -4.20 -11.66
CA ARG A 126 -18.66 -5.29 -11.80
C ARG A 126 -17.39 -5.11 -10.94
N GLN A 127 -16.97 -3.86 -10.72
CA GLN A 127 -15.74 -3.52 -10.00
C GLN A 127 -16.00 -2.74 -8.71
N THR A 128 -17.26 -2.49 -8.41
CA THR A 128 -17.67 -1.52 -7.39
C THR A 128 -18.67 -2.17 -6.46
N ARG A 129 -18.43 -2.02 -5.17
CA ARG A 129 -19.28 -2.57 -4.13
C ARG A 129 -19.38 -1.62 -2.96
N LEU A 130 -20.51 -1.71 -2.26
CA LEU A 130 -20.71 -1.11 -0.96
C LEU A 130 -20.74 -2.23 0.07
N MET A 131 -19.97 -2.13 1.15
CA MET A 131 -19.90 -3.17 2.16
C MET A 131 -19.79 -2.57 3.56
N SER A 132 -20.00 -3.39 4.58
CA SER A 132 -19.69 -2.99 5.96
C SER A 132 -18.22 -2.54 6.08
N PHE A 133 -18.00 -1.43 6.77
CA PHE A 133 -16.65 -0.92 7.04
C PHE A 133 -15.81 -1.92 7.83
N ASP A 134 -16.45 -2.68 8.73
CA ASP A 134 -15.78 -3.70 9.54
C ASP A 134 -15.26 -4.86 8.69
N ALA A 135 -15.96 -5.19 7.60
CA ALA A 135 -15.52 -6.21 6.64
C ALA A 135 -14.29 -5.79 5.81
N LEU A 136 -13.89 -4.52 5.84
CA LEU A 136 -12.66 -4.09 5.18
C LEU A 136 -11.44 -4.78 5.80
N SER A 137 -10.60 -5.35 4.94
CA SER A 137 -9.26 -5.84 5.30
C SER A 137 -8.48 -4.81 6.12
N ASP A 138 -7.78 -5.26 7.16
CA ASP A 138 -6.95 -4.38 7.98
C ASP A 138 -5.94 -3.59 7.13
N SER A 139 -5.76 -2.33 7.50
CA SER A 139 -4.91 -1.37 6.81
C SER A 139 -4.48 -0.29 7.77
N HIS A 140 -3.27 0.23 7.59
CA HIS A 140 -2.77 1.37 8.37
C HIS A 140 -3.77 2.53 8.39
N MET A 141 -4.44 2.76 7.27
CA MET A 141 -5.39 3.85 7.14
C MET A 141 -6.77 3.56 7.75
N LYS A 142 -7.22 2.29 7.73
CA LYS A 142 -8.38 1.84 8.52
C LYS A 142 -8.11 2.04 10.02
N ARG A 143 -6.89 1.71 10.47
CA ARG A 143 -6.44 1.99 11.84
C ARG A 143 -6.44 3.49 12.14
N ILE A 144 -5.87 4.34 11.29
CA ILE A 144 -5.93 5.80 11.48
C ILE A 144 -7.37 6.32 11.62
N ILE A 145 -8.30 5.84 10.77
CA ILE A 145 -9.72 6.22 10.88
C ILE A 145 -10.28 5.75 12.22
N LEU A 146 -10.07 4.49 12.60
CA LEU A 146 -10.63 3.91 13.83
C LEU A 146 -10.01 4.52 15.10
N ASP A 147 -8.72 4.84 15.08
CA ASP A 147 -7.99 5.44 16.19
C ASP A 147 -8.46 6.88 16.46
N ARG A 148 -8.96 7.56 15.42
CA ARG A 148 -9.54 8.91 15.49
C ARG A 148 -11.05 8.91 15.66
N ALA A 149 -11.70 7.79 15.39
CA ALA A 149 -13.13 7.64 15.57
C ALA A 149 -13.43 7.52 17.07
N HIS A 150 -14.27 8.42 17.57
CA HIS A 150 -14.72 8.40 18.95
C HIS A 150 -16.18 7.92 18.96
N PRO A 151 -16.56 6.94 19.79
CA PRO A 151 -17.96 6.59 19.98
C PRO A 151 -18.63 7.75 20.73
N CYS A 152 -19.12 8.73 19.98
CA CYS A 152 -19.65 9.97 20.54
C CYS A 152 -21.15 9.86 20.85
N TYR A 153 -21.90 9.11 20.03
CA TYR A 153 -23.36 9.01 20.08
C TYR A 153 -23.82 7.61 19.64
N ASP A 154 -25.06 7.22 19.97
CA ASP A 154 -25.73 6.00 19.47
C ASP A 154 -26.11 6.09 17.98
N GLY A 155 -25.19 6.61 17.15
CA GLY A 155 -25.42 6.85 15.75
C GLY A 155 -24.17 7.35 15.04
N SER A 156 -23.84 6.70 13.93
CA SER A 156 -22.63 6.92 13.13
C SER A 156 -22.62 8.28 12.43
N GLN A 157 -22.37 9.35 13.19
CA GLN A 157 -22.38 10.71 12.69
C GLN A 157 -20.96 11.22 12.40
N TRP A 158 -20.82 11.95 11.30
CA TRP A 158 -19.63 12.76 11.03
C TRP A 158 -19.97 14.21 11.38
N LEU A 159 -19.36 14.73 12.45
CA LEU A 159 -19.66 16.07 12.94
C LEU A 159 -18.62 17.08 12.44
N LEU A 160 -17.34 16.73 12.59
CA LEU A 160 -16.20 17.57 12.18
C LEU A 160 -15.02 16.70 11.73
N GLN A 161 -14.04 17.30 11.06
CA GLN A 161 -12.83 16.59 10.57
C GLN A 161 -12.02 15.88 11.67
N THR A 162 -12.10 16.33 12.92
CA THR A 162 -11.40 15.76 14.07
C THR A 162 -12.33 15.03 15.04
N TYR A 163 -13.64 15.02 14.76
CA TYR A 163 -14.63 14.47 15.67
C TYR A 163 -15.75 13.79 14.87
N TYR A 164 -15.61 12.47 14.73
CA TYR A 164 -16.54 11.62 14.01
C TYR A 164 -16.65 10.26 14.69
N ASP A 165 -17.79 9.63 14.52
CA ASP A 165 -18.05 8.28 15.03
C ASP A 165 -17.38 7.21 14.15
N ARG A 166 -17.58 5.92 14.42
CA ARG A 166 -17.11 4.84 13.56
C ARG A 166 -17.92 4.80 12.26
N PRO A 167 -17.27 4.76 11.08
CA PRO A 167 -17.98 4.52 9.84
C PRO A 167 -18.59 3.13 9.83
N THR A 168 -19.78 3.02 9.26
CA THR A 168 -20.55 1.76 9.17
C THR A 168 -20.38 1.09 7.83
N ALA A 169 -20.14 1.87 6.78
CA ALA A 169 -20.05 1.38 5.42
C ALA A 169 -18.76 1.84 4.72
N ALA A 170 -18.43 1.12 3.66
CA ALA A 170 -17.31 1.39 2.81
C ALA A 170 -17.67 1.12 1.35
N PHE A 171 -17.45 2.13 0.51
CA PHE A 171 -17.39 1.95 -0.93
C PHE A 171 -16.02 1.41 -1.30
N VAL A 172 -15.98 0.38 -2.15
CA VAL A 172 -14.75 -0.23 -2.62
C VAL A 172 -14.81 -0.38 -4.12
N GLU A 173 -13.82 0.18 -4.79
CA GLU A 173 -13.68 0.09 -6.24
C GLU A 173 -12.32 -0.51 -6.62
N THR A 174 -12.36 -1.55 -7.45
CA THR A 174 -11.16 -2.12 -8.06
C THR A 174 -10.84 -1.34 -9.33
N LEU A 175 -9.64 -0.78 -9.39
CA LEU A 175 -9.19 0.03 -10.53
C LEU A 175 -8.19 -0.82 -11.36
N PRO A 176 -8.64 -1.57 -12.38
CA PRO A 176 -7.73 -2.32 -13.24
C PRO A 176 -6.85 -1.36 -14.04
N GLY A 177 -5.59 -1.74 -14.27
CA GLY A 177 -4.67 -0.92 -15.09
C GLY A 177 -4.38 0.46 -14.49
N PHE A 178 -4.44 0.60 -13.16
CA PHE A 178 -4.14 1.87 -12.49
C PHE A 178 -2.71 2.31 -12.82
N PRO A 179 -2.51 3.50 -13.40
CA PRO A 179 -1.19 3.97 -13.81
C PRO A 179 -0.38 4.38 -12.58
N TYR A 180 0.58 3.55 -12.19
CA TYR A 180 1.30 3.69 -10.92
C TYR A 180 2.49 4.66 -11.02
N ILE A 181 3.22 4.61 -12.14
CA ILE A 181 4.36 5.51 -12.43
C ILE A 181 4.19 6.04 -13.85
N ARG A 182 3.95 7.35 -13.98
CA ARG A 182 3.81 8.05 -15.28
C ARG A 182 4.43 9.44 -15.24
N GLY A 183 4.68 9.99 -16.43
CA GLY A 183 5.14 11.37 -16.59
C GLY A 183 4.00 12.39 -16.72
N ASP A 184 2.74 11.94 -16.69
CA ASP A 184 1.54 12.75 -16.85
C ASP A 184 0.59 12.58 -15.64
N ALA A 185 -0.55 13.27 -15.68
CA ALA A 185 -1.53 13.30 -14.60
C ALA A 185 -2.51 12.11 -14.58
N ALA A 186 -2.30 11.07 -15.40
CA ALA A 186 -3.31 10.01 -15.59
C ALA A 186 -3.71 9.27 -14.30
N ALA A 187 -2.80 9.14 -13.34
CA ALA A 187 -3.11 8.55 -12.03
C ALA A 187 -4.09 9.41 -11.20
N PHE A 188 -3.96 10.73 -11.31
CA PHE A 188 -4.90 11.67 -10.69
C PHE A 188 -6.24 11.65 -11.41
N GLU A 189 -6.27 11.53 -12.73
CA GLU A 189 -7.52 11.43 -13.50
C GLU A 189 -8.33 10.18 -13.12
N VAL A 190 -7.67 9.02 -13.04
CA VAL A 190 -8.33 7.77 -12.59
C VAL A 190 -8.82 7.90 -11.15
N MET A 191 -8.06 8.56 -10.28
CA MET A 191 -8.47 8.80 -8.89
C MET A 191 -9.67 9.74 -8.80
N ASN A 192 -9.64 10.85 -9.53
CA ASN A 192 -10.73 11.81 -9.60
C ASN A 192 -11.99 11.12 -10.14
N GLY A 193 -11.87 10.26 -11.15
CA GLY A 193 -13.00 9.46 -11.64
C GLY A 193 -13.62 8.58 -10.55
N ALA A 194 -12.81 7.93 -9.71
CA ALA A 194 -13.31 7.15 -8.58
C ALA A 194 -13.95 8.03 -7.49
N MET A 195 -13.39 9.23 -7.24
CA MET A 195 -13.97 10.23 -6.34
C MET A 195 -15.35 10.68 -6.82
N TRP A 196 -15.49 11.03 -8.10
CA TRP A 196 -16.76 11.45 -8.69
C TRP A 196 -17.86 10.40 -8.54
N LYS A 197 -17.54 9.11 -8.70
CA LYS A 197 -18.52 8.03 -8.47
C LYS A 197 -19.00 7.95 -7.03
N VAL A 198 -18.13 8.22 -6.06
CA VAL A 198 -18.50 8.29 -4.64
C VAL A 198 -19.41 9.49 -4.39
N ASP A 199 -19.10 10.63 -4.99
CA ASP A 199 -19.91 11.85 -4.87
C ASP A 199 -21.30 11.64 -5.49
N GLU A 200 -21.38 11.04 -6.69
CA GLU A 200 -22.65 10.67 -7.33
C GLU A 200 -23.50 9.74 -6.46
N LEU A 201 -22.87 8.69 -5.91
CA LEU A 201 -23.54 7.78 -4.98
C LEU A 201 -24.02 8.53 -3.72
N SER A 202 -23.19 9.41 -3.17
CA SER A 202 -23.54 10.20 -2.00
C SER A 202 -24.74 11.12 -2.28
N ILE A 203 -24.77 11.80 -3.43
CA ILE A 203 -25.88 12.66 -3.85
C ILE A 203 -27.16 11.82 -3.98
N LEU A 204 -27.10 10.64 -4.60
CA LEU A 204 -28.23 9.73 -4.73
C LEU A 204 -28.74 9.27 -3.34
N LEU A 205 -27.83 8.89 -2.45
CA LEU A 205 -28.16 8.49 -1.08
C LEU A 205 -28.78 9.66 -0.29
N GLN A 206 -28.24 10.87 -0.39
CA GLN A 206 -28.79 12.04 0.28
C GLN A 206 -30.19 12.40 -0.27
N ALA A 207 -30.39 12.32 -1.59
CA ALA A 207 -31.68 12.58 -2.23
C ALA A 207 -32.74 11.53 -1.85
N THR A 208 -32.34 10.28 -1.62
CA THR A 208 -33.25 9.21 -1.17
C THR A 208 -33.51 9.25 0.33
N CYS A 209 -32.56 9.78 1.12
CA CYS A 209 -32.60 9.82 2.57
C CYS A 209 -33.01 11.18 3.15
N VAL A 210 -33.75 12.05 2.45
CA VAL A 210 -34.19 13.36 3.01
C VAL A 210 -34.89 13.14 4.36
N GLY A 211 -34.12 13.33 5.45
CA GLY A 211 -34.39 12.83 6.81
C GLY A 211 -33.13 12.40 7.60
N ASN A 212 -32.07 11.89 6.94
CA ASN A 212 -30.79 11.48 7.55
C ASN A 212 -29.58 11.93 6.70
N PRO A 213 -28.71 12.84 7.19
CA PRO A 213 -27.54 13.30 6.44
C PRO A 213 -26.44 12.21 6.38
N VAL A 214 -26.03 11.85 5.15
CA VAL A 214 -24.87 10.96 4.91
C VAL A 214 -23.60 11.79 4.77
N ALA A 215 -22.52 11.34 5.42
CA ALA A 215 -21.20 11.96 5.33
C ALA A 215 -20.14 10.98 4.78
N VAL A 216 -19.17 11.52 4.04
CA VAL A 216 -18.21 10.77 3.21
C VAL A 216 -16.78 11.18 3.53
N ALA A 217 -15.89 10.19 3.66
CA ALA A 217 -14.43 10.42 3.67
C ALA A 217 -13.70 9.49 2.70
N LEU A 218 -12.76 10.06 1.95
CA LEU A 218 -12.04 9.38 0.87
C LEU A 218 -10.77 8.65 1.36
N LEU A 219 -10.55 7.42 0.91
CA LEU A 219 -9.40 6.60 1.30
C LEU A 219 -8.71 5.88 0.13
N VAL A 220 -7.62 6.45 -0.38
CA VAL A 220 -6.90 5.85 -1.51
C VAL A 220 -5.90 4.79 -1.04
N ARG A 221 -6.13 3.50 -1.32
CA ARG A 221 -5.19 2.41 -1.00
C ARG A 221 -4.69 1.68 -2.26
N ILE A 222 -3.54 2.08 -2.78
CA ILE A 222 -2.91 1.35 -3.90
C ILE A 222 -2.31 0.04 -3.38
N ARG A 223 -2.82 -1.08 -3.88
CA ARG A 223 -2.28 -2.42 -3.58
C ARG A 223 -1.32 -2.81 -4.71
N GLY A 224 -0.02 -2.87 -4.42
CA GLY A 224 0.93 -3.54 -5.31
C GLY A 224 0.66 -5.06 -5.30
N ARG A 225 0.57 -5.68 -6.47
CA ARG A 225 0.40 -7.15 -6.62
C ARG A 225 1.42 -7.89 -5.75
N ARG A 226 0.93 -8.74 -4.85
CA ARG A 226 1.68 -9.93 -4.41
C ARG A 226 1.28 -11.06 -5.36
N SER A 227 2.17 -11.39 -6.31
CA SER A 227 2.05 -12.62 -7.07
C SER A 227 2.29 -13.78 -6.11
N ARG A 228 1.25 -14.57 -5.85
CA ARG A 228 1.40 -15.94 -5.33
C ARG A 228 1.97 -16.77 -6.46
N MET A 229 3.22 -17.21 -6.33
CA MET A 229 3.76 -18.30 -7.12
C MET A 229 3.25 -19.59 -6.47
N GLY A 230 2.48 -20.36 -7.22
CA GLY A 230 1.96 -21.65 -6.78
C GLY A 230 3.09 -22.64 -6.54
N ARG A 231 2.95 -23.48 -5.53
CA ARG A 231 3.61 -24.78 -5.48
C ARG A 231 2.58 -25.84 -5.80
N MET A 232 2.77 -26.48 -6.95
CA MET A 232 2.15 -27.74 -7.33
C MET A 232 3.31 -28.71 -7.53
N GLY A 233 3.21 -29.89 -6.89
CA GLY A 233 3.98 -31.09 -7.23
C GLY A 233 5.19 -31.37 -6.35
N GLU A 234 5.01 -32.21 -5.33
CA GLU A 234 5.87 -33.39 -5.10
C GLU A 234 5.18 -34.34 -4.10
N GLN A 235 4.69 -35.46 -4.64
CA GLN A 235 4.58 -36.78 -4.01
C GLN A 235 5.37 -37.73 -4.95
N PRO A 236 5.84 -38.94 -4.56
CA PRO A 236 5.41 -39.77 -3.42
C PRO A 236 6.55 -40.49 -2.65
N HIS A 237 6.24 -41.10 -1.49
CA HIS A 237 6.65 -42.48 -1.17
C HIS A 237 5.86 -43.07 0.03
N VAL A 238 5.14 -44.15 -0.30
CA VAL A 238 4.54 -45.26 0.49
C VAL A 238 5.60 -45.88 1.45
N ALA A 239 5.39 -46.42 2.66
CA ALA A 239 4.41 -47.36 3.25
C ALA A 239 4.54 -47.26 4.82
N ALA A 240 3.78 -47.84 5.75
CA ALA A 240 2.71 -48.85 5.85
C ALA A 240 2.06 -48.63 7.24
N ALA A 241 0.73 -48.52 7.37
CA ALA A 241 -0.27 -49.57 7.65
C ALA A 241 -0.29 -50.17 9.09
N ARG A 242 -1.51 -50.12 9.67
CA ARG A 242 -2.12 -50.89 10.80
C ARG A 242 -1.85 -50.34 12.22
N ASP A 243 -2.80 -50.24 13.15
CA ASP A 243 -4.17 -50.79 13.28
C ASP A 243 -4.98 -49.91 14.29
N PRO A 244 -6.33 -49.92 14.27
CA PRO A 244 -7.18 -49.15 15.16
C PRO A 244 -7.52 -49.94 16.44
N SER A 245 -8.06 -49.22 17.43
CA SER A 245 -8.53 -49.67 18.75
C SER A 245 -7.45 -49.77 19.84
N ILE A 246 -7.56 -48.91 20.86
CA ILE A 246 -7.61 -49.25 22.29
C ILE A 246 -7.85 -47.94 23.09
N ARG A 247 -9.07 -47.88 23.63
CA ARG A 247 -9.64 -47.07 24.74
C ARG A 247 -9.68 -45.56 24.65
#